data_AF-A0A382UCF9-F1
#
_entry.id   AF-A0A382UCF9-F1
#
_cell.length_a   1.000
_cell.length_b   1.000
_cell.length_c   1.000
_cell.angle_alpha   90.00
_cell.angle_beta   90.00
_cell.angle_gamma   90.00
#
_symmetry.space_group_name_H-M   'P 1'
#
loop_
_entity.id
_entity.type
_entity.pdbx_description
1 polymer ?
#
loop_
_entity_poly.entity_id
_entity_poly.type
_entity_poly.pdbx_seq_one_letter_code
_entity_poly.pdbx_strand_id
1 'polypeptide(L)' 'MGSWKNSIFGLLLLVVGSVPGLANEIDATTAHQLAQNGKLTIIDIRRPAEWRETGMPDTSVGISLQNFLKK' A
#
# COMPACT_ATOMS: atom_id res chain seq x y z
N MET A 1 -24.65 5.67 38.45
CA MET A 1 -25.12 5.58 37.05
C MET A 1 -24.75 6.88 36.35
N GLY A 2 -23.90 6.98 35.33
CA GLY A 2 -23.11 6.00 34.60
C GLY A 2 -21.75 6.62 34.23
N SER A 3 -20.73 5.78 34.22
CA SER A 3 -19.36 6.06 33.81
C SER A 3 -19.31 6.28 32.29
N TRP A 4 -18.74 7.39 31.82
CA TRP A 4 -18.31 7.53 30.43
C TRP A 4 -16.79 7.71 30.35
N LYS A 5 -16.15 6.54 30.33
CA LYS A 5 -14.88 6.17 29.72
C LYS A 5 -14.24 7.23 28.80
N ASN A 6 -13.13 7.79 29.28
CA ASN A 6 -11.84 7.92 28.59
C ASN A 6 -11.90 7.98 27.05
N SER A 7 -11.95 9.19 26.48
CA SER A 7 -11.63 9.40 25.06
C SER A 7 -10.24 10.02 24.97
N ILE A 8 -9.25 9.14 24.84
CA ILE A 8 -7.88 9.47 24.42
C ILE A 8 -7.97 10.13 23.03
N PHE A 9 -7.79 11.45 22.99
CA PHE A 9 -7.61 12.20 21.75
C PHE A 9 -6.28 11.76 21.12
N GLY A 10 -6.36 10.83 20.16
CA GLY A 10 -5.21 10.42 19.37
C GLY A 10 -4.71 11.58 18.51
N LEU A 11 -3.54 12.10 18.85
CA LEU A 11 -2.79 13.04 18.03
C LEU A 11 -2.33 12.32 16.75
N LEU A 12 -3.04 12.51 15.64
CA LEU A 12 -2.58 12.07 14.32
C LEU A 12 -1.49 13.03 13.85
N LEU A 13 -0.23 12.69 14.11
CA LEU A 13 0.92 13.42 13.61
C LEU A 13 1.07 13.13 12.11
N LEU A 14 0.53 14.00 11.26
CA LEU A 14 0.65 13.90 9.82
C LEU A 14 2.03 14.46 9.41
N VAL A 15 3.03 13.60 9.34
CA VAL A 15 4.35 13.97 8.79
C VAL A 15 4.18 14.13 7.28
N VAL A 16 3.90 15.36 6.83
CA VAL A 16 4.01 15.72 5.41
C VAL A 16 5.49 15.92 5.10
N GLY A 17 6.20 14.82 4.92
CA GLY A 17 7.52 14.83 4.30
C GLY A 17 7.33 14.84 2.79
N SER A 18 7.65 15.95 2.13
CA SER A 18 7.87 15.95 0.69
C SER A 18 9.06 15.02 0.43
N VAL A 19 8.82 13.85 -0.18
CA VAL A 19 9.88 13.00 -0.71
C VAL A 19 10.07 13.39 -2.18
N PRO A 20 11.04 14.26 -2.53
CA PRO A 20 11.41 14.42 -3.92
C PRO A 20 12.20 13.16 -4.30
N GLY A 21 11.55 12.26 -5.03
CA GLY A 21 12.19 11.04 -5.52
C GLY A 21 11.52 10.62 -6.81
N LEU A 22 12.20 10.87 -7.93
CA LEU A 22 12.04 10.06 -9.13
C LEU A 22 11.93 8.59 -8.66
N ALA A 23 10.90 7.88 -9.09
CA ALA A 23 10.74 6.48 -8.72
C ALA A 23 12.05 5.74 -9.06
N ASN A 24 12.81 5.37 -8.03
CA ASN A 24 13.99 4.54 -8.22
C ASN A 24 13.47 3.17 -8.61
N GLU A 25 13.60 2.82 -9.89
CA GLU A 25 13.32 1.47 -10.34
C GLU A 25 14.26 0.51 -9.59
N ILE A 26 13.68 -0.56 -9.08
CA ILE A 26 14.39 -1.68 -8.43
C ILE A 26 14.00 -2.95 -9.16
N ASP A 27 14.91 -3.93 -9.21
CA ASP A 27 14.60 -5.21 -9.83
C ASP A 27 13.58 -6.00 -8.98
N ALA A 28 12.86 -6.91 -9.65
CA ALA A 28 11.80 -7.69 -9.03
C ALA A 28 12.28 -8.56 -7.85
N THR A 29 13.51 -9.08 -7.91
CA THR A 29 14.05 -9.96 -6.87
C THR A 29 14.31 -9.15 -5.60
N THR A 30 14.97 -8.00 -5.74
CA THR A 30 15.20 -7.07 -4.62
C THR A 30 13.89 -6.59 -4.03
N ALA A 31 12.91 -6.21 -4.86
CA ALA A 31 11.60 -5.78 -4.40
C ALA A 31 10.89 -6.86 -3.57
N HIS A 32 10.92 -8.11 -4.05
CA HIS A 32 10.30 -9.23 -3.34
C HIS A 32 10.97 -9.51 -1.99
N GLN A 33 12.31 -9.50 -1.93
CA GLN A 33 13.06 -9.69 -0.69
C GLN A 33 12.77 -8.59 0.33
N LEU A 34 12.72 -7.32 -0.10
CA LEU A 34 12.38 -6.21 0.77
C LEU A 34 10.93 -6.30 1.29
N ALA A 35 10.00 -6.76 0.45
CA ALA A 35 8.61 -7.00 0.85
C ALA A 35 8.49 -8.10 1.91
N GLN A 36 9.17 -9.23 1.70
CA GLN A 36 9.22 -10.33 2.67
C GLN A 36 9.81 -9.91 4.02
N ASN A 37 10.79 -9.00 3.99
CA ASN A 37 11.43 -8.45 5.19
C ASN A 37 10.65 -7.28 5.83
N GLY A 38 9.45 -6.97 5.33
CA GLY A 38 8.60 -5.88 5.84
C GLY A 38 9.19 -4.48 5.63
N LYS A 39 10.15 -4.33 4.70
CA LYS A 39 10.81 -3.05 4.41
C LYS A 39 10.04 -2.21 3.38
N LEU A 40 9.19 -2.83 2.58
CA LEU A 40 8.29 -2.16 1.65
C LEU A 40 6.99 -2.94 1.48
N THR A 41 6.02 -2.31 0.82
CA THR A 41 4.77 -2.95 0.40
C THR A 41 4.73 -2.98 -1.13
N ILE A 42 4.42 -4.13 -1.70
CA ILE A 42 4.19 -4.27 -3.15
C ILE A 42 2.75 -3.89 -3.44
N ILE A 43 2.55 -2.88 -4.30
CA ILE A 43 1.22 -2.51 -4.82
C ILE A 43 1.09 -3.07 -6.22
N ASP A 44 0.23 -4.08 -6.40
CA ASP A 44 -0.10 -4.62 -7.72
C ASP A 44 -1.17 -3.71 -8.36
N ILE A 45 -0.79 -3.00 -9.42
CA ILE A 45 -1.67 -2.05 -10.14
C ILE A 45 -2.31 -2.64 -11.40
N ARG A 46 -2.18 -3.97 -11.62
CA ARG A 46 -2.76 -4.64 -12.78
C ARG A 46 -4.29 -4.59 -12.75
N ARG A 47 -4.91 -5.04 -13.84
CA ARG A 47 -6.37 -5.15 -13.92
C ARG A 47 -6.85 -6.37 -13.14
N PRO A 48 -8.07 -6.35 -12.57
CA PRO A 48 -8.62 -7.52 -11.87
C PRO A 48 -8.78 -8.75 -12.77
N ALA A 49 -8.87 -8.58 -14.09
CA ALA A 49 -8.86 -9.70 -15.03
C ALA A 49 -7.52 -10.47 -14.99
N GLU A 50 -6.40 -9.76 -14.93
CA GLU A 50 -5.07 -10.36 -14.88
C GLU A 50 -4.85 -11.11 -13.56
N TRP A 51 -5.34 -10.59 -12.44
CA TRP A 51 -5.31 -11.30 -11.15
C TRP A 51 -6.12 -12.59 -11.16
N ARG A 52 -7.28 -12.61 -11.83
CA ARG A 52 -8.09 -13.83 -11.95
C ARG A 52 -7.39 -14.90 -12.79
N GLU A 53 -6.56 -14.49 -13.74
CA GLU A 53 -5.82 -15.39 -14.64
C GLU A 53 -4.55 -15.94 -13.98
N THR A 54 -3.76 -15.09 -13.32
CA THR A 54 -2.42 -15.47 -12.81
C THR A 54 -2.31 -15.55 -11.30
N GLY A 55 -3.32 -15.09 -10.57
CA GLY A 55 -3.23 -14.82 -9.14
C GLY A 55 -2.45 -13.54 -8.81
N MET A 56 -2.26 -13.32 -7.51
CA MET A 56 -1.53 -12.20 -6.93
C MET A 56 -0.42 -12.72 -6.01
N PRO A 57 0.74 -12.05 -5.92
CA PRO A 57 1.77 -12.37 -4.93
C PRO A 57 1.25 -12.21 -3.49
N ASP A 58 1.59 -13.13 -2.60
CA ASP A 58 1.11 -13.14 -1.20
C ASP A 58 1.45 -11.86 -0.43
N THR A 59 2.58 -11.23 -0.74
CA THR A 59 3.04 -9.99 -0.08
C THR A 59 2.55 -8.72 -0.77
N SER A 60 1.63 -8.83 -1.74
CA SER A 60 1.13 -7.70 -2.52
C SER A 60 -0.27 -7.27 -2.10
N VAL A 61 -0.55 -5.99 -2.32
CA VAL A 61 -1.90 -5.42 -2.20
C VAL A 61 -2.36 -4.97 -3.57
N GLY A 62 -3.52 -5.44 -3.98
CA GLY A 62 -4.11 -5.09 -5.28
C GLY A 62 -4.82 -3.75 -5.23
N ILE A 63 -4.39 -2.79 -6.05
CA ILE A 63 -5.06 -1.51 -6.25
C ILE A 63 -5.18 -1.28 -7.76
N SER A 64 -6.34 -1.59 -8.34
CA SER A 64 -6.51 -1.42 -9.77
C SER A 64 -6.74 0.05 -10.13
N LEU A 65 -5.95 0.55 -11.08
CA LEU A 65 -6.13 1.90 -11.64
C LEU A 65 -7.21 1.97 -12.74
N GLN A 66 -7.79 0.84 -13.15
CA GLN A 66 -8.70 0.75 -14.29
C GLN A 66 -9.91 1.70 -14.18
N ASN A 67 -10.39 1.96 -12.96
CA ASN A 67 -11.53 2.85 -12.72
C ASN A 67 -11.12 4.24 -12.21
N PHE A 68 -9.83 4.49 -11.98
CA PHE A 68 -9.36 5.75 -11.39
C PHE A 68 -9.45 6.94 -12.37
N LEU A 69 -9.44 6.69 -13.68
CA LEU A 69 -9.44 7.73 -14.72
C LEU A 69 -10.82 8.06 -15.30
N LYS A 70 -11.90 7.41 -14.85
CA LYS A 70 -13.26 7.77 -15.28
C LYS A 70 -13.76 8.96 -14.46
N LYS A 71 -13.63 10.16 -15.04
CA LYS A 71 -14.31 11.39 -14.58
C LYS A 71 -15.79 11.36 -14.91
#